data_AF-A0A816B6X4-F1
#
_entry.id   AF-A0A816B6X4-F1
#
_cell.length_a   1.000
_cell.length_b   1.000
_cell.length_c   1.000
_cell.angle_alpha   90.00
_cell.angle_beta   90.00
_cell.angle_gamma   90.00
#
_symmetry.space_group_name_H-M   'P 1'
#
loop_
_entity.id
_entity.type
_entity.pdbx_description
1 polymer ?
#
loop_
_entity_poly.entity_id
_entity_poly.type
_entity_poly.pdbx_seq_one_letter_code
_entity_poly.pdbx_strand_id
1 'polypeptide(L)'
;MQNDLTIQQIKITIIEYWEQNVKPLLDPFKEEYCNYIIDLGLIENKLSNELECIVIELNPFAQSTGASLFDWKTDVNQLTGQLNEIEIRVRSDYLPNIDEYTKFIFEQSQLSTKDNLLLGDDDQEPYFTLLNNIHTQLTS
;
A
#
# COMPACT_ATOMS: atom_id res chain seq x y z
N MET A 1 24.28 6.32 -0.06
CA MET A 1 23.55 7.30 0.77
C MET A 1 22.34 7.72 -0.02
N GLN A 2 21.16 7.20 0.31
CA GLN A 2 19.91 7.81 -0.15
C GLN A 2 19.84 9.20 0.48
N ASN A 3 19.61 10.20 -0.36
CA ASN A 3 19.62 11.60 0.05
C ASN A 3 18.39 11.86 0.93
N ASP A 4 18.52 12.54 2.07
CA ASP A 4 17.38 12.91 2.92
C ASP A 4 16.28 13.62 2.11
N LEU A 5 16.69 14.34 1.05
CA LEU A 5 15.79 14.95 0.07
C LEU A 5 14.88 13.92 -0.64
N THR A 6 15.39 12.74 -0.98
CA THR A 6 14.61 11.67 -1.61
C THR A 6 13.56 11.11 -0.66
N ILE A 7 13.90 10.92 0.62
CA ILE A 7 12.95 10.42 1.62
C ILE A 7 11.83 11.44 1.84
N GLN A 8 12.16 12.73 1.92
CA GLN A 8 11.15 13.79 2.05
C GLN A 8 10.27 13.89 0.80
N GLN A 9 10.83 13.73 -0.40
CA GLN A 9 10.05 13.71 -1.63
C GLN A 9 9.06 12.53 -1.62
N ILE A 10 9.50 11.32 -1.30
CA ILE A 10 8.63 10.14 -1.18
C ILE A 10 7.50 10.40 -0.16
N LYS A 11 7.84 10.99 1.00
CA LYS A 11 6.86 11.34 2.04
C LYS A 11 5.76 12.24 1.50
N ILE A 12 6.15 13.35 0.88
CA ILE A 12 5.23 14.35 0.34
C ILE A 12 4.34 13.71 -0.73
N THR A 13 4.94 12.97 -1.68
CA THR A 13 4.18 12.31 -2.74
C THR A 13 3.14 11.33 -2.21
N ILE A 14 3.47 10.51 -1.20
CA ILE A 14 2.52 9.57 -0.60
C ILE A 14 1.36 10.31 0.09
N ILE A 15 1.67 11.34 0.89
CA ILE A 15 0.66 12.10 1.62
C ILE A 15 -0.28 12.82 0.65
N GLU A 16 0.26 13.54 -0.32
CA GLU A 16 -0.53 14.25 -1.33
C GLU A 16 -1.41 13.28 -2.13
N TYR A 17 -0.86 12.13 -2.52
CA TYR A 17 -1.62 11.11 -3.23
C TYR A 17 -2.79 10.59 -2.38
N TRP A 18 -2.54 10.27 -1.11
CA TRP A 18 -3.58 9.82 -0.19
C TRP A 18 -4.67 10.89 -0.02
N GLU A 19 -4.31 12.14 0.26
CA GLU A 19 -5.26 13.24 0.49
C GLU A 19 -6.13 13.53 -0.73
N GLN A 20 -5.57 13.47 -1.94
CA GLN A 20 -6.25 13.88 -3.16
C GLN A 20 -6.99 12.73 -3.87
N ASN A 21 -6.52 11.49 -3.74
CA ASN A 21 -7.02 10.37 -4.52
C ASN A 21 -7.70 9.31 -3.66
N VAL A 22 -7.09 8.91 -2.54
CA VAL A 22 -7.61 7.78 -1.74
C VAL A 22 -8.65 8.24 -0.73
N LYS A 23 -8.31 9.25 0.08
CA LYS A 23 -9.17 9.77 1.14
C LYS A 23 -10.56 10.19 0.62
N PRO A 24 -10.70 10.94 -0.49
CA PRO A 24 -12.03 11.36 -0.96
C PRO A 24 -12.90 10.20 -1.42
N LEU A 25 -12.31 9.06 -1.79
CA LEU A 25 -13.03 7.86 -2.19
C LEU A 25 -13.47 7.03 -0.99
N LEU A 26 -12.68 6.98 0.09
CA LEU A 26 -12.92 6.09 1.24
C LEU A 26 -13.64 6.78 2.41
N ASP A 27 -13.43 8.08 2.65
CA ASP A 27 -14.07 8.83 3.73
C ASP A 27 -15.60 8.93 3.66
N PRO A 28 -16.27 8.86 2.48
CA PRO A 28 -17.74 8.84 2.43
C PRO A 28 -18.37 7.57 3.00
N PHE A 29 -17.59 6.50 3.20
CA PHE A 29 -18.08 5.24 3.76
C PHE A 29 -18.15 5.27 5.28
N LYS A 30 -18.82 4.28 5.87
CA LYS A 30 -18.94 4.16 7.34
C LYS A 30 -17.56 4.01 7.98
N GLU A 31 -17.47 4.42 9.25
CA GLU A 31 -16.24 4.39 10.08
C GLU A 31 -15.52 3.02 10.09
N GLU A 32 -16.26 1.93 9.91
CA GLU A 32 -15.70 0.57 9.78
C GLU A 32 -14.77 0.39 8.56
N TYR A 33 -14.90 1.23 7.54
CA TYR A 33 -14.03 1.27 6.35
C TYR A 33 -13.00 2.42 6.38
N CYS A 34 -12.98 3.23 7.44
CA CYS A 34 -12.06 4.37 7.58
C CYS A 34 -10.69 3.96 8.11
N ASN A 35 -10.52 2.71 8.58
CA ASN A 35 -9.25 2.20 9.09
C ASN A 35 -8.74 1.07 8.17
N TYR A 36 -7.67 1.35 7.46
CA TYR A 36 -7.09 0.44 6.47
C TYR A 36 -5.57 0.58 6.39
N ILE A 37 -4.94 -0.40 5.75
CA ILE A 37 -3.55 -0.35 5.31
C ILE A 37 -3.54 -0.30 3.79
N ILE A 38 -2.76 0.62 3.21
CA ILE A 38 -2.57 0.71 1.76
C ILE A 38 -1.13 0.32 1.44
N ASP A 39 -0.97 -0.63 0.51
CA ASP A 39 0.31 -0.87 -0.12
C ASP A 39 0.42 -0.02 -1.39
N LEU A 40 1.42 0.86 -1.42
CA LEU A 40 1.64 1.81 -2.50
C LEU A 40 2.91 1.46 -3.29
N GLY A 41 2.81 1.54 -4.61
CA GLY A 41 3.95 1.54 -5.50
C GLY A 41 4.32 2.97 -5.86
N LEU A 42 5.62 3.28 -5.82
CA LEU A 42 6.15 4.54 -6.35
C LEU A 42 6.98 4.25 -7.59
N ILE A 43 6.63 4.90 -8.70
CA ILE A 43 7.29 4.76 -9.99
C ILE A 43 7.92 6.10 -10.35
N GLU A 44 9.22 6.11 -10.59
CA GLU A 44 9.91 7.30 -11.08
C GLU A 44 9.68 7.46 -12.58
N ASN A 45 9.07 8.58 -12.97
CA ASN A 45 9.01 9.00 -14.35
C ASN A 45 10.37 9.55 -14.76
N LYS A 46 11.15 8.77 -15.53
CA LYS A 46 12.50 9.15 -15.97
C LYS A 46 12.57 10.41 -16.83
N LEU A 47 11.44 10.86 -17.40
CA LEU A 47 11.39 12.05 -18.25
C LEU A 47 11.09 13.32 -17.45
N SER A 48 10.16 13.26 -16.49
CA SER A 48 9.82 14.41 -15.63
C SER A 48 10.57 14.45 -14.31
N ASN A 49 11.24 13.35 -13.93
CA ASN A 49 11.87 13.14 -12.63
C ASN A 49 10.88 13.28 -11.46
N GLU A 50 9.60 12.99 -11.74
CA GLU A 50 8.51 12.98 -10.77
C GLU A 50 8.23 11.54 -10.30
N LEU A 51 7.73 11.41 -9.08
CA LEU A 51 7.26 10.15 -8.53
C LEU A 51 5.75 10.03 -8.76
N GLU A 52 5.33 8.95 -9.38
CA GLU A 52 3.93 8.59 -9.53
C GLU A 52 3.57 7.51 -8.50
N CYS A 53 2.52 7.75 -7.72
CA CYS A 53 1.98 6.79 -6.77
C CYS A 53 0.87 5.95 -7.41
N ILE A 54 0.90 4.64 -7.17
CA ILE A 54 -0.17 3.71 -7.53
C ILE A 54 -0.57 2.89 -6.30
N VAL A 55 -1.87 2.63 -6.15
CA VAL A 55 -2.36 1.65 -5.16
C VAL A 55 -2.10 0.25 -5.71
N ILE A 56 -1.39 -0.57 -4.94
CA ILE A 56 -1.17 -1.99 -5.24
C ILE A 56 -2.26 -2.81 -4.57
N GLU A 57 -2.49 -2.57 -3.28
CA GLU A 57 -3.40 -3.35 -2.45
C GLU A 57 -4.01 -2.51 -1.34
N LEU A 58 -5.23 -2.86 -0.92
CA LEU A 58 -5.84 -2.36 0.30
C LEU A 58 -6.12 -3.52 1.24
N ASN A 59 -5.65 -3.37 2.47
CA ASN A 59 -5.72 -4.35 3.53
C ASN A 59 -6.54 -3.81 4.71
N PRO A 60 -7.22 -4.68 5.48
CA PRO A 60 -7.87 -4.26 6.71
C PRO A 60 -6.84 -3.77 7.72
N PHE A 61 -7.21 -2.79 8.57
CA PHE A 61 -6.38 -2.41 9.72
C PHE A 61 -6.48 -3.48 10.82
N ALA A 62 -5.72 -4.56 10.67
CA ALA A 62 -5.75 -5.72 11.55
C ALA A 62 -4.36 -6.32 11.75
N GLN A 63 -4.14 -6.96 12.91
CA GLN A 63 -2.86 -7.62 13.24
C GLN A 63 -2.48 -8.77 12.29
N SER A 64 -3.46 -9.27 11.51
CA SER A 64 -3.23 -10.24 10.44
C SER A 64 -2.49 -9.65 9.24
N THR A 65 -2.55 -8.34 9.05
CA THR A 65 -1.81 -7.62 8.00
C THR A 65 -0.39 -7.35 8.49
N GLY A 66 0.62 -7.64 7.66
CA GLY A 66 2.01 -7.40 8.01
C GLY A 66 2.30 -5.92 8.28
N ALA A 67 2.91 -5.58 9.42
CA ALA A 67 3.23 -4.20 9.78
C ALA A 67 4.55 -3.67 9.18
N SER A 68 5.25 -4.48 8.37
CA SER A 68 6.58 -4.16 7.82
C SER A 68 7.58 -3.71 8.89
N LEU A 69 7.93 -2.41 8.94
CA LEU A 69 8.90 -1.84 9.88
C LEU A 69 8.25 -1.29 11.16
N PHE A 70 6.94 -1.41 11.27
CA PHE A 70 6.19 -1.13 12.50
C PHE A 70 5.89 -2.43 13.25
N ASP A 71 5.56 -2.29 14.52
CA ASP A 71 5.06 -3.35 15.38
C ASP A 71 3.68 -2.99 15.93
N TRP A 72 2.72 -3.89 15.73
CA TRP A 72 1.33 -3.70 16.12
C TRP A 72 1.10 -3.43 17.61
N LYS A 73 2.02 -3.84 18.48
CA LYS A 73 1.90 -3.69 19.93
C LYS A 73 2.62 -2.45 20.42
N THR A 74 3.85 -2.20 19.96
CA THR A 74 4.66 -1.08 20.45
C THR A 74 4.34 0.23 19.75
N ASP A 75 3.91 0.18 18.48
CA ASP A 75 3.64 1.37 17.67
C ASP A 75 2.13 1.71 17.58
N VAL A 76 1.30 1.15 18.47
CA VAL A 76 -0.16 1.30 18.40
C VAL A 76 -0.60 2.77 18.30
N ASN A 77 0.01 3.68 19.05
CA ASN A 77 -0.34 5.10 19.02
C ASN A 77 -0.03 5.75 17.67
N GLN A 78 1.06 5.34 17.02
CA GLN A 78 1.41 5.81 15.68
C GLN A 78 0.43 5.24 14.64
N LEU A 79 0.16 3.94 14.72
CA LEU A 79 -0.71 3.22 13.79
C LEU A 79 -2.17 3.69 13.86
N THR A 80 -2.66 4.08 15.05
CA THR A 80 -4.02 4.59 15.24
C THR A 80 -4.13 6.11 15.11
N GLY A 81 -3.06 6.81 14.68
CA GLY A 81 -3.08 8.26 14.49
C GLY A 81 -3.25 9.08 15.78
N GLN A 82 -2.89 8.54 16.94
CA GLN A 82 -2.90 9.30 18.21
C GLN A 82 -1.71 10.26 18.33
N LEU A 83 -0.71 10.12 17.46
CA LEU A 83 0.42 11.02 17.34
C LEU A 83 0.16 12.03 16.21
N ASN A 84 0.64 13.26 16.39
CA ASN A 84 0.35 14.38 15.48
C ASN A 84 1.14 14.32 14.16
N GLU A 85 2.13 13.44 14.04
CA GLU A 85 3.01 13.37 12.89
C GLU A 85 2.95 11.99 12.22
N ILE A 86 2.93 11.98 10.89
CA ILE A 86 3.07 10.76 10.10
C ILE A 86 4.54 10.32 10.16
N GLU A 87 4.79 9.17 10.78
CA GLU A 87 6.10 8.53 10.83
C GLU A 87 6.38 7.73 9.56
N ILE A 88 7.62 7.82 9.05
CA ILE A 88 8.12 6.98 7.96
C ILE A 88 9.36 6.27 8.42
N ARG A 89 9.39 4.95 8.23
CA ARG A 89 10.54 4.10 8.50
C ARG A 89 11.08 3.57 7.18
N VAL A 90 12.38 3.74 6.98
CA VAL A 90 13.08 3.25 5.79
C VAL A 90 14.14 2.27 6.24
N ARG A 91 14.15 1.08 5.66
CA ARG A 91 15.25 0.13 5.86
C ARG A 91 16.46 0.63 5.06
N SER A 92 17.51 1.01 5.77
CA SER A 92 18.75 1.53 5.17
C SER A 92 19.78 0.45 4.86
N ASP A 93 19.56 -0.78 5.35
CA ASP A 93 20.46 -1.90 5.11
C ASP A 93 20.50 -2.26 3.63
N TYR A 94 21.71 -2.38 3.08
CA TYR A 94 21.91 -2.89 1.73
C TYR A 94 21.49 -4.35 1.67
N LEU A 95 20.47 -4.64 0.86
CA LEU A 95 20.10 -6.01 0.53
C LEU A 95 20.86 -6.44 -0.73
N PRO A 96 21.88 -7.32 -0.63
CA PRO A 96 22.46 -7.92 -1.81
C PRO A 96 21.35 -8.66 -2.56
N ASN A 97 21.28 -8.47 -3.87
CA ASN A 97 20.28 -9.05 -4.77
C ASN A 97 18.85 -8.50 -4.64
N ILE A 98 18.67 -7.23 -4.23
CA ILE A 98 17.36 -6.55 -4.28
C ILE A 98 16.71 -6.63 -5.68
N ASP A 99 17.51 -6.66 -6.74
CA ASP A 99 17.05 -6.82 -8.12
C ASP A 99 16.39 -8.19 -8.35
N GLU A 100 16.90 -9.24 -7.71
CA GLU A 100 16.29 -10.58 -7.72
C GLU A 100 15.02 -10.62 -6.87
N TYR A 101 14.98 -9.86 -5.77
CA TYR A 101 13.79 -9.76 -4.91
C TYR A 101 12.64 -9.04 -5.60
N THR A 102 12.94 -7.95 -6.33
CA THR A 102 11.95 -7.23 -7.14
C THR A 102 11.39 -8.15 -8.23
N LYS A 103 12.28 -8.92 -8.87
CA LYS A 103 11.90 -9.95 -9.83
C LYS A 103 11.04 -11.04 -9.18
N PHE A 104 11.37 -11.49 -7.97
CA PHE A 104 10.59 -12.47 -7.22
C PHE A 104 9.20 -11.94 -6.83
N ILE A 105 9.08 -10.72 -6.30
CA ILE A 105 7.78 -10.09 -6.00
C ILE A 105 6.94 -9.99 -7.29
N PHE A 106 7.56 -9.55 -8.38
CA PHE A 106 6.90 -9.45 -9.67
C PHE A 106 6.48 -10.81 -10.23
N GLU A 107 7.31 -11.85 -10.07
CA GLU A 107 6.97 -13.22 -10.47
C GLU A 107 5.86 -13.79 -9.60
N GLN A 108 5.88 -13.56 -8.28
CA GLN A 108 4.83 -14.00 -7.35
C GLN A 108 3.50 -13.30 -7.60
N SER A 109 3.49 -11.99 -7.89
CA SER A 109 2.25 -11.27 -8.20
C SER A 109 1.62 -11.70 -9.54
N GLN A 110 2.44 -12.22 -10.47
CA GLN A 110 1.99 -12.79 -11.74
C GLN A 110 1.59 -14.27 -11.63
N LEU A 111 2.12 -14.98 -10.63
CA LEU A 111 1.75 -16.36 -10.29
C LEU A 111 0.45 -16.39 -9.48
N SER A 112 0.23 -15.48 -8.54
CA SER A 112 -1.05 -15.35 -7.83
C SER A 112 -2.23 -15.06 -8.76
N THR A 113 -2.00 -14.39 -9.89
CA THR A 113 -3.01 -14.21 -10.95
C THR A 113 -3.27 -15.48 -11.78
N LYS A 114 -2.33 -16.43 -11.82
CA LYS A 114 -2.45 -17.70 -12.57
C LYS A 114 -2.92 -18.87 -11.71
N ASP A 115 -2.55 -18.89 -10.43
CA ASP A 115 -2.87 -19.96 -9.49
C ASP A 115 -4.27 -19.81 -8.86
N ASN A 116 -4.87 -18.62 -8.94
CA ASN A 116 -6.29 -18.37 -8.60
C ASN A 116 -7.31 -19.08 -9.53
N LEU A 117 -6.85 -19.91 -10.47
CA LEU A 117 -7.72 -20.81 -11.25
C LEU A 117 -7.76 -22.24 -10.70
N LEU A 118 -6.98 -22.63 -9.68
CA LEU A 118 -6.79 -24.05 -9.36
C LEU A 118 -6.84 -24.49 -7.89
N LEU A 119 -7.03 -23.62 -6.89
CA LEU A 119 -7.15 -24.07 -5.50
C LEU A 119 -8.29 -23.33 -4.78
N GLY A 120 -9.32 -24.08 -4.41
CA GLY A 120 -10.47 -23.56 -3.66
C GLY A 120 -10.23 -23.42 -2.16
N ASP A 121 -11.02 -22.51 -1.60
CA ASP A 121 -11.40 -22.30 -0.20
C ASP A 121 -10.33 -21.78 0.78
N ASP A 122 -9.88 -20.55 0.55
CA ASP A 122 -10.08 -19.46 1.53
C ASP A 122 -10.22 -18.14 0.75
N ASP A 123 -11.42 -17.93 0.22
CA ASP A 123 -11.83 -16.84 -0.68
C ASP A 123 -11.84 -15.48 0.04
N GLN A 124 -10.66 -14.88 0.24
CA GLN A 124 -10.62 -13.42 0.23
C GLN A 124 -10.20 -12.97 -1.16
N GLU A 125 -11.19 -12.65 -1.98
CA GLU A 125 -10.97 -11.87 -3.20
C GLU A 125 -10.08 -10.68 -2.83
N PRO A 126 -8.99 -10.43 -3.59
CA PRO A 126 -8.20 -9.22 -3.41
C PRO A 126 -9.14 -8.02 -3.36
N TYR A 127 -8.98 -7.15 -2.37
CA TYR A 127 -9.96 -6.10 -2.07
C TYR A 127 -10.26 -5.18 -3.28
N PHE A 128 -9.32 -5.05 -4.22
CA PHE A 128 -9.55 -4.31 -5.47
C PHE A 128 -10.66 -4.94 -6.34
N THR A 129 -10.81 -6.26 -6.34
CA THR A 129 -11.89 -6.98 -7.06
C THR A 129 -13.24 -6.63 -6.44
N LEU A 130 -13.33 -6.63 -5.11
CA LEU A 130 -14.52 -6.20 -4.38
C LEU A 130 -14.87 -4.74 -4.70
N LEU A 131 -13.90 -3.82 -4.64
CA LEU A 131 -14.10 -2.40 -4.96
C LEU A 131 -14.56 -2.19 -6.41
N ASN A 132 -13.96 -2.90 -7.36
CA ASN A 132 -14.30 -2.77 -8.78
C ASN A 132 -15.70 -3.30 -9.10
N ASN A 133 -16.11 -4.37 -8.40
CA ASN A 133 -17.47 -4.92 -8.47
C ASN A 133 -18.51 -3.93 -7.91
N ILE A 134 -18.23 -3.32 -6.76
CA ILE A 134 -19.08 -2.28 -6.16
C ILE A 134 -19.21 -1.08 -7.11
N HIS A 135 -18.09 -0.62 -7.68
CA HIS A 135 -18.09 0.50 -8.62
C HIS A 135 -18.95 0.21 -9.85
N THR A 136 -18.75 -0.96 -10.47
CA THR A 136 -19.49 -1.37 -11.67
C THR A 136 -21.00 -1.43 -11.42
N GLN A 137 -21.43 -1.95 -10.25
CA GLN A 137 -22.85 -2.02 -9.87
C GLN A 137 -23.47 -0.64 -9.60
N LEU A 138 -22.70 0.32 -9.12
CA LEU A 138 -23.18 1.69 -8.86
C LEU A 138 -23.23 2.56 -10.13
N THR A 139 -22.51 2.16 -11.18
CA THR A 139 -22.44 2.88 -12.47
C THR A 139 -23.24 2.22 -13.60
N SER A 140 -23.95 1.12 -13.32
CA SER A 140 -24.88 0.41 -14.23
C SER A 140 -26.32 0.86 -14.03
#